data_AF-A0A960BQM2-F1
#
_entry.id   AF-A0A960BQM2-F1
#
_cell.length_a   1.000
_cell.length_b   1.000
_cell.length_c   1.000
_cell.angle_alpha   90.00
_cell.angle_beta   90.00
_cell.angle_gamma   90.00
#
_symmetry.space_group_name_H-M   'P 1'
#
loop_
_entity.id
_entity.type
_entity.pdbx_description
1 polymer ?
#
loop_
_entity_poly.entity_id
_entity_poly.type
_entity_poly.pdbx_seq_one_letter_code
_entity_poly.pdbx_strand_id
1 'polypeptide(L)'
;MRVRVLAAGAVVGALVIPTLGPAAVSAAPAPKGVLFVEGDSLTVGSSSAIKANLRSDFRRITVDAQVGRNTPTGVSRLGAGRNASVWVVALGTNDSPSPWAMKKHVNTVLKRAGNRPVLWVSVWRSPAYGKVNRMLTSMDRGSSQLSVLRWDLFIKQHPRLLAGDGIHLTPAGYQVRGRMIADAVRALLAER
;
A
#
# COMPACT_ATOMS: atom_id res chain seq x y z
N MET A 1 74.26 -34.97 28.88
CA MET A 1 73.83 -33.80 28.08
C MET A 1 73.45 -34.31 26.70
N ARG A 2 72.14 -34.41 26.40
CA ARG A 2 71.62 -34.99 25.15
C ARG A 2 71.19 -33.85 24.25
N VAL A 3 71.75 -33.76 23.05
CA VAL A 3 71.21 -32.93 21.96
C VAL A 3 70.89 -33.89 20.81
N ARG A 4 69.60 -34.05 20.51
CA ARG A 4 69.11 -34.76 19.32
C ARG A 4 68.59 -33.71 18.34
N VAL A 5 69.10 -33.78 17.12
CA VAL A 5 68.70 -33.01 15.95
C VAL A 5 67.27 -33.39 15.55
N LEU A 6 66.39 -32.41 15.34
CA LEU A 6 65.05 -32.61 14.81
C LEU A 6 65.04 -32.35 13.30
N ALA A 7 64.53 -33.32 12.56
CA ALA A 7 64.31 -33.28 11.11
C ALA A 7 63.12 -32.38 10.77
N ALA A 8 63.24 -31.59 9.69
CA ALA A 8 62.16 -30.80 9.10
C ALA A 8 61.29 -31.70 8.22
N GLY A 9 60.01 -31.87 8.58
CA GLY A 9 58.99 -32.50 7.75
C GLY A 9 58.29 -31.49 6.85
N ALA A 10 58.25 -31.75 5.55
CA ALA A 10 57.49 -30.98 4.58
C ALA A 10 55.99 -31.32 4.70
N VAL A 11 55.16 -30.30 4.93
CA VAL A 11 53.68 -30.41 4.91
C VAL A 11 53.20 -30.02 3.51
N VAL A 12 52.67 -30.99 2.76
CA VAL A 12 51.93 -30.75 1.52
C VAL A 12 50.50 -30.33 1.91
N GLY A 13 50.19 -29.04 1.81
CA GLY A 13 48.85 -28.52 2.00
C GLY A 13 47.98 -28.77 0.77
N ALA A 14 46.98 -29.65 0.88
CA ALA A 14 45.95 -29.81 -0.15
C ALA A 14 45.01 -28.60 -0.12
N LEU A 15 44.97 -27.82 -1.20
CA LEU A 15 43.99 -26.76 -1.40
C LEU A 15 42.61 -27.38 -1.62
N VAL A 16 41.71 -27.22 -0.64
CA VAL A 16 40.29 -27.52 -0.81
C VAL A 16 39.62 -26.28 -1.41
N ILE A 17 39.24 -26.34 -2.68
CA ILE A 17 38.44 -25.28 -3.32
C ILE A 17 36.97 -25.55 -2.97
N PRO A 18 36.28 -24.66 -2.24
CA PRO A 18 34.87 -24.85 -1.97
C PRO A 18 34.07 -24.61 -3.26
N THR A 19 33.37 -25.63 -3.74
CA THR A 19 32.38 -25.49 -4.80
C THR A 19 31.19 -24.70 -4.27
N LEU A 20 31.06 -23.44 -4.67
CA LEU A 20 29.85 -22.64 -4.48
C LEU A 20 28.70 -23.31 -5.24
N GLY A 21 27.83 -24.03 -4.52
CA GLY A 21 26.57 -24.51 -5.07
C GLY A 21 25.68 -23.33 -5.50
N PRO A 22 24.80 -23.53 -6.50
CA PRO A 22 23.92 -22.45 -6.95
C PRO A 22 23.03 -22.02 -5.78
N ALA A 23 23.09 -20.72 -5.44
CA ALA A 23 22.20 -20.13 -4.46
C ALA A 23 20.75 -20.40 -4.88
N ALA A 24 20.00 -21.09 -4.02
CA ALA A 24 18.58 -21.32 -4.23
C ALA A 24 17.88 -19.96 -4.36
N VAL A 25 17.48 -19.60 -5.58
CA VAL A 25 16.62 -18.45 -5.80
C VAL A 25 15.29 -18.80 -5.15
N SER A 26 15.04 -18.24 -3.96
CA SER A 26 13.78 -18.44 -3.26
C SER A 26 12.67 -17.95 -4.19
N ALA A 27 11.84 -18.88 -4.67
CA ALA A 27 10.73 -18.56 -5.55
C ALA A 27 9.81 -17.59 -4.80
N ALA A 28 9.50 -16.45 -5.43
CA ALA A 28 8.58 -15.48 -4.85
C ALA A 28 7.25 -16.19 -4.49
N PRO A 29 6.69 -15.96 -3.30
CA PRO A 29 5.43 -16.59 -2.91
C PRO A 29 4.36 -16.35 -3.97
N ALA A 30 3.55 -17.37 -4.29
CA ALA A 30 2.46 -17.23 -5.24
C ALA A 30 1.48 -16.12 -4.78
N PRO A 31 0.92 -15.30 -5.70
CA PRO A 31 0.00 -14.23 -5.35
C PRO A 31 -1.19 -14.76 -4.53
N LYS A 32 -1.49 -14.13 -3.38
CA LYS A 32 -2.55 -14.58 -2.45
C LYS A 32 -3.72 -13.60 -2.46
N GLY A 33 -4.94 -14.13 -2.32
CA GLY A 33 -6.14 -13.31 -2.12
C GLY A 33 -6.60 -12.51 -3.33
N VAL A 34 -7.54 -11.60 -3.08
CA VAL A 34 -8.14 -10.71 -4.09
C VAL A 34 -8.20 -9.30 -3.49
N LEU A 35 -7.74 -8.31 -4.23
CA LEU A 35 -7.79 -6.91 -3.84
C LEU A 35 -8.97 -6.21 -4.50
N PHE A 36 -9.69 -5.40 -3.73
CA PHE A 36 -10.68 -4.47 -4.26
C PHE A 36 -10.32 -3.03 -3.88
N VAL A 37 -10.27 -2.16 -4.87
CA VAL A 37 -10.00 -0.74 -4.71
C VAL A 37 -11.23 0.03 -5.14
N GLU A 38 -11.85 0.72 -4.19
CA GLU A 38 -12.97 1.63 -4.42
C GLU A 38 -12.44 3.07 -4.42
N GLY A 39 -12.69 3.86 -5.47
CA GLY A 39 -12.15 5.21 -5.50
C GLY A 39 -12.76 6.21 -6.47
N ASP A 40 -12.22 7.42 -6.41
CA ASP A 40 -12.65 8.58 -7.21
C ASP A 40 -11.75 8.83 -8.45
N SER A 41 -11.77 10.05 -8.99
CA SER A 41 -10.96 10.44 -10.16
C SER A 41 -9.47 10.22 -9.96
N LEU A 42 -8.95 10.39 -8.74
CA LEU A 42 -7.53 10.17 -8.47
C LEU A 42 -7.17 8.68 -8.57
N THR A 43 -8.12 7.82 -8.25
CA THR A 43 -7.98 6.36 -8.36
C THR A 43 -8.15 5.89 -9.81
N VAL A 44 -8.98 6.56 -10.61
CA VAL A 44 -9.00 6.35 -12.07
C VAL A 44 -7.60 6.56 -12.65
N GLY A 45 -6.97 7.70 -12.36
CA GLY A 45 -5.62 8.00 -12.87
C GLY A 45 -4.52 7.09 -12.33
N SER A 46 -4.64 6.58 -11.09
CA SER A 46 -3.65 5.68 -10.48
C SER A 46 -3.93 4.19 -10.72
N SER A 47 -5.02 3.81 -11.39
CA SER A 47 -5.46 2.42 -11.58
C SER A 47 -4.39 1.52 -12.22
N SER A 48 -3.76 1.99 -13.31
CA SER A 48 -2.69 1.24 -14.00
C SER A 48 -1.49 1.01 -13.07
N ALA A 49 -1.06 2.05 -12.36
CA ALA A 49 0.06 1.98 -11.42
C ALA A 49 -0.24 1.04 -10.24
N ILE A 50 -1.45 1.09 -9.66
CA ILE A 50 -1.87 0.17 -8.58
C ILE A 50 -1.78 -1.28 -9.07
N LYS A 51 -2.39 -1.59 -10.22
CA LYS A 51 -2.39 -2.95 -10.78
C LYS A 51 -0.97 -3.41 -11.10
N ALA A 52 -0.17 -2.58 -11.75
CA ALA A 52 1.20 -2.92 -12.12
C ALA A 52 2.06 -3.24 -10.89
N ASN A 53 1.95 -2.44 -9.83
CA ASN A 53 2.74 -2.64 -8.62
C ASN A 53 2.29 -3.82 -7.78
N LEU A 54 1.01 -4.21 -7.80
CA LEU A 54 0.46 -5.28 -6.95
C LEU A 54 0.21 -6.62 -7.67
N ARG A 55 0.51 -6.71 -8.97
CA ARG A 55 0.18 -7.88 -9.80
C ARG A 55 0.78 -9.20 -9.31
N SER A 56 1.93 -9.15 -8.63
CA SER A 56 2.59 -10.31 -8.03
C SER A 56 2.08 -10.62 -6.62
N ASP A 57 1.44 -9.67 -5.96
CA ASP A 57 0.95 -9.84 -4.58
C ASP A 57 -0.43 -10.48 -4.55
N PHE A 58 -1.29 -10.20 -5.54
CA PHE A 58 -2.69 -10.64 -5.58
C PHE A 58 -3.06 -11.44 -6.83
N ARG A 59 -3.86 -12.49 -6.66
CA ARG A 59 -4.40 -13.28 -7.79
C ARG A 59 -5.32 -12.46 -8.70
N ARG A 60 -6.03 -11.49 -8.12
CA ARG A 60 -6.90 -10.57 -8.87
C ARG A 60 -6.97 -9.21 -8.16
N ILE A 61 -6.91 -8.16 -8.97
CA ILE A 61 -7.06 -6.77 -8.52
C ILE A 61 -8.22 -6.15 -9.29
N THR A 62 -9.28 -5.79 -8.58
CA THR A 62 -10.40 -5.04 -9.13
C THR A 62 -10.27 -3.59 -8.66
N VAL A 63 -10.24 -2.66 -9.61
CA VAL A 63 -10.33 -1.22 -9.33
C VAL A 63 -11.70 -0.77 -9.83
N ASP A 64 -12.60 -0.45 -8.92
CA ASP A 64 -13.86 0.24 -9.21
C ASP A 64 -13.65 1.72 -8.85
N ALA A 65 -13.46 2.55 -9.86
CA ALA A 65 -13.24 3.98 -9.67
C ALA A 65 -13.97 4.80 -10.74
N GLN A 66 -14.41 5.99 -10.37
CA GLN A 66 -15.12 6.88 -11.29
C GLN A 66 -14.81 8.35 -10.98
N VAL A 67 -14.68 9.14 -12.06
CA VAL A 67 -14.50 10.59 -11.96
C VAL A 67 -15.69 11.22 -11.25
N GLY A 68 -15.41 12.13 -10.30
CA GLY A 68 -16.45 12.83 -9.53
C GLY A 68 -17.13 11.99 -8.45
N ARG A 69 -16.78 10.71 -8.28
CA ARG A 69 -17.38 9.86 -7.24
C ARG A 69 -17.11 10.45 -5.85
N ASN A 70 -18.19 10.63 -5.07
CA ASN A 70 -18.14 11.01 -3.66
C ASN A 70 -18.16 9.76 -2.77
N THR A 71 -17.88 9.94 -1.47
CA THR A 71 -17.81 8.81 -0.54
C THR A 71 -19.13 8.04 -0.39
N PRO A 72 -20.31 8.69 -0.23
CA PRO A 72 -21.59 7.97 -0.18
C PRO A 72 -21.82 7.03 -1.37
N THR A 73 -21.58 7.51 -2.60
CA THR A 73 -21.73 6.70 -3.81
C THR A 73 -20.72 5.56 -3.86
N GLY A 74 -19.46 5.78 -3.46
CA GLY A 74 -18.49 4.69 -3.44
C GLY A 74 -18.78 3.64 -2.36
N VAL A 75 -19.25 4.05 -1.19
CA VAL A 75 -19.67 3.13 -0.13
C VAL A 75 -20.83 2.23 -0.59
N SER A 76 -21.75 2.72 -1.43
CA SER A 76 -22.83 1.89 -1.99
C SER A 76 -22.32 0.84 -3.00
N ARG A 77 -21.15 1.05 -3.61
CA ARG A 77 -20.53 0.15 -4.60
C ARG A 77 -19.72 -1.00 -3.99
N LEU A 78 -19.43 -0.98 -2.68
CA LEU A 78 -18.62 -1.99 -1.98
C LEU A 78 -19.08 -3.45 -2.19
N GLY A 79 -20.35 -3.68 -2.54
CA GLY A 79 -20.85 -5.01 -2.91
C GLY A 79 -20.11 -5.66 -4.10
N ALA A 80 -19.49 -4.87 -4.98
CA ALA A 80 -18.63 -5.35 -6.06
C ALA A 80 -17.34 -6.02 -5.53
N GLY A 81 -16.89 -5.61 -4.34
CA GLY A 81 -15.71 -6.11 -3.65
C GLY A 81 -15.96 -7.23 -2.64
N ARG A 82 -17.17 -7.80 -2.55
CA ARG A 82 -17.56 -8.75 -1.48
C ARG A 82 -16.62 -9.96 -1.33
N ASN A 83 -16.01 -10.42 -2.43
CA ASN A 83 -15.11 -11.56 -2.45
C ASN A 83 -13.63 -11.19 -2.24
N ALA A 84 -13.29 -9.89 -2.20
CA ALA A 84 -11.91 -9.41 -2.08
C ALA A 84 -11.42 -9.54 -0.64
N SER A 85 -10.28 -10.15 -0.36
CA SER A 85 -9.74 -10.33 1.00
C SER A 85 -9.25 -9.03 1.66
N VAL A 86 -8.97 -8.00 0.85
CA VAL A 86 -8.49 -6.68 1.30
C VAL A 86 -9.23 -5.60 0.54
N TRP A 87 -9.61 -4.52 1.23
CA TRP A 87 -10.20 -3.34 0.62
C TRP A 87 -9.26 -2.14 0.72
N VAL A 88 -9.17 -1.39 -0.38
CA VAL A 88 -8.60 -0.04 -0.40
C VAL A 88 -9.73 0.92 -0.71
N VAL A 89 -9.91 1.92 0.13
CA VAL A 89 -10.87 3.00 -0.08
C VAL A 89 -10.12 4.30 -0.30
N ALA A 90 -10.19 4.80 -1.53
CA ALA A 90 -9.54 6.01 -1.98
C ALA A 90 -10.59 7.01 -2.47
N LEU A 91 -11.44 7.42 -1.51
CA LEU A 91 -12.57 8.34 -1.65
C LEU A 91 -12.39 9.56 -0.73
N GLY A 92 -13.24 10.56 -0.94
CA GLY A 92 -13.32 11.75 -0.09
C GLY A 92 -12.89 13.03 -0.78
N THR A 93 -12.24 12.96 -1.94
CA THR A 93 -11.84 14.15 -2.69
C THR A 93 -13.07 14.99 -3.05
N ASN A 94 -14.19 14.37 -3.41
CA ASN A 94 -15.42 15.05 -3.89
C ASN A 94 -16.46 15.33 -2.80
N ASP A 95 -16.07 15.24 -1.54
CA ASP A 95 -16.98 15.46 -0.41
C ASP A 95 -16.92 16.91 0.08
N SER A 96 -17.77 17.23 1.06
CA SER A 96 -17.50 18.36 1.95
C SER A 96 -16.44 17.96 2.98
N PRO A 97 -15.56 18.87 3.44
CA PRO A 97 -14.54 18.57 4.45
C PRO A 97 -15.18 18.42 5.84
N SER A 98 -15.96 17.36 6.07
CA SER A 98 -16.67 17.08 7.31
C SER A 98 -16.10 15.82 7.98
N PRO A 99 -15.35 15.96 9.09
CA PRO A 99 -14.82 14.80 9.82
C PRO A 99 -15.91 13.87 10.33
N TRP A 100 -17.05 14.43 10.76
CA TRP A 100 -18.18 13.65 11.25
C TRP A 100 -18.81 12.80 10.14
N ALA A 101 -19.04 13.38 8.96
CA ALA A 101 -19.61 12.65 7.84
C ALA A 101 -18.64 11.56 7.35
N MET A 102 -17.36 11.90 7.20
CA MET A 102 -16.33 10.94 6.80
C MET A 102 -16.22 9.79 7.82
N LYS A 103 -16.21 10.08 9.12
CA LYS A 103 -16.17 9.05 10.17
C LYS A 103 -17.32 8.05 10.06
N LYS A 104 -18.55 8.52 9.77
CA LYS A 104 -19.70 7.65 9.53
C LYS A 104 -19.51 6.72 8.34
N HIS A 105 -18.92 7.23 7.26
CA HIS A 105 -18.60 6.42 6.09
C HIS A 105 -17.52 5.38 6.40
N VAL A 106 -16.42 5.76 7.05
CA VAL A 106 -15.36 4.82 7.47
C VAL A 106 -15.94 3.71 8.34
N ASN A 107 -16.75 4.04 9.35
CA ASN A 107 -17.41 3.05 10.20
C ASN A 107 -18.33 2.11 9.41
N THR A 108 -19.03 2.62 8.40
CA THR A 108 -19.86 1.80 7.50
C THR A 108 -19.00 0.85 6.68
N VAL A 109 -17.87 1.31 6.17
CA VAL A 109 -16.90 0.46 5.44
C VAL A 109 -16.36 -0.63 6.35
N LEU A 110 -15.86 -0.29 7.53
CA LEU A 110 -15.30 -1.27 8.48
C LEU A 110 -16.33 -2.33 8.87
N LYS A 111 -17.57 -1.92 9.17
CA LYS A 111 -18.67 -2.86 9.44
C LYS A 111 -18.92 -3.82 8.28
N ARG A 112 -18.91 -3.32 7.04
CA ARG A 112 -19.13 -4.13 5.82
C ARG A 112 -17.92 -5.01 5.46
N ALA A 113 -16.71 -4.59 5.85
CA ALA A 113 -15.49 -5.35 5.65
C ALA A 113 -15.42 -6.58 6.58
N GLY A 114 -16.19 -6.62 7.67
CA GLY A 114 -16.09 -7.71 8.65
C GLY A 114 -14.70 -7.70 9.29
N ASN A 115 -13.96 -8.80 9.21
CA ASN A 115 -12.58 -8.89 9.72
C ASN A 115 -11.51 -8.50 8.69
N ARG A 116 -11.91 -8.07 7.49
CA ARG A 116 -10.98 -7.81 6.39
C ARG A 116 -10.17 -6.54 6.66
N PRO A 117 -8.87 -6.53 6.36
CA PRO A 117 -8.06 -5.32 6.41
C PRO A 117 -8.60 -4.25 5.45
N VAL A 118 -8.61 -2.99 5.92
CA VAL A 118 -9.03 -1.83 5.12
C VAL A 118 -7.92 -0.79 5.11
N LEU A 119 -7.45 -0.41 3.93
CA LEU A 119 -6.62 0.77 3.74
C LEU A 119 -7.50 1.94 3.34
N TRP A 120 -7.39 3.08 4.02
CA TRP A 120 -8.00 4.34 3.59
C TRP A 120 -6.93 5.33 3.12
N VAL A 121 -7.13 5.98 1.98
CA VAL A 121 -6.19 7.01 1.48
C VAL A 121 -6.65 8.39 1.96
N SER A 122 -5.79 9.12 2.66
CA SER A 122 -6.12 10.47 3.15
C SER A 122 -6.33 11.47 2.00
N VAL A 123 -7.06 12.54 2.28
CA VAL A 123 -7.60 13.43 1.24
C VAL A 123 -6.73 14.68 1.07
N TRP A 124 -6.39 14.99 -0.19
CA TRP A 124 -5.79 16.27 -0.58
C TRP A 124 -6.75 17.02 -1.50
N ARG A 125 -7.17 18.23 -1.10
CA ARG A 125 -8.00 19.12 -1.93
C ARG A 125 -7.91 20.58 -1.48
N SER A 126 -7.97 20.82 -0.18
CA SER A 126 -7.81 22.15 0.42
C SER A 126 -7.38 22.04 1.88
N PRO A 127 -6.88 23.13 2.51
CA PRO A 127 -6.50 23.12 3.92
C PRO A 127 -7.62 22.66 4.87
N ALA A 128 -8.89 22.88 4.49
CA ALA A 128 -10.05 22.48 5.27
C ALA A 128 -10.14 20.95 5.48
N TYR A 129 -9.50 20.14 4.64
CA TYR A 129 -9.45 18.68 4.81
C TYR A 129 -8.49 18.23 5.91
N GLY A 130 -7.65 19.11 6.46
CA GLY A 130 -6.75 18.77 7.57
C GLY A 130 -7.49 18.18 8.79
N LYS A 131 -8.71 18.65 9.09
CA LYS A 131 -9.55 18.07 10.15
C LYS A 131 -10.08 16.67 9.80
N VAL A 132 -10.36 16.40 8.52
CA VAL A 132 -10.77 15.06 8.06
C VAL A 132 -9.59 14.10 8.21
N ASN A 133 -8.40 14.49 7.76
CA ASN A 133 -7.22 13.64 7.84
C ASN A 133 -6.72 13.39 9.27
N ARG A 134 -6.85 14.39 10.17
CA ARG A 134 -6.60 14.18 11.61
C ARG A 134 -7.54 13.15 12.21
N MET A 135 -8.83 13.21 11.84
CA MET A 135 -9.82 12.22 12.28
C MET A 135 -9.49 10.83 11.73
N LEU A 136 -9.16 10.69 10.44
CA LEU A 136 -8.73 9.42 9.85
C LEU A 136 -7.54 8.84 10.60
N THR A 137 -6.50 9.65 10.84
CA THR A 137 -5.30 9.24 11.59
C THR A 137 -5.63 8.84 13.03
N SER A 138 -6.62 9.47 13.67
CA SER A 138 -7.06 9.07 15.01
C SER A 138 -7.78 7.72 15.00
N MET A 139 -8.55 7.41 13.95
CA MET A 139 -9.20 6.11 13.82
C MET A 139 -8.19 4.99 13.55
N ASP A 140 -7.20 5.26 12.70
CA ASP A 140 -6.08 4.36 12.38
C ASP A 140 -5.36 3.88 13.66
N ARG A 141 -4.88 4.82 14.49
CA ARG A 141 -4.17 4.50 15.74
C ARG A 141 -4.94 3.61 16.72
N GLY A 142 -6.28 3.61 16.65
CA GLY A 142 -7.14 2.83 17.52
C GLY A 142 -7.67 1.55 16.88
N SER A 143 -7.20 1.18 15.69
CA SER A 143 -7.74 0.07 14.92
C SER A 143 -6.66 -0.94 14.55
N SER A 144 -6.93 -2.22 14.82
CA SER A 144 -6.18 -3.31 14.22
C SER A 144 -6.71 -3.70 12.85
N GLN A 145 -7.73 -3.02 12.29
CA GLN A 145 -8.36 -3.35 11.00
C GLN A 145 -8.10 -2.27 9.92
N LEU A 146 -8.09 -1.01 10.33
CA LEU A 146 -7.91 0.15 9.47
C LEU A 146 -6.45 0.60 9.49
N SER A 147 -5.88 0.86 8.32
CA SER A 147 -4.67 1.69 8.18
C SER A 147 -4.96 2.90 7.29
N VAL A 148 -4.29 4.03 7.54
CA VAL A 148 -4.45 5.25 6.74
C VAL A 148 -3.16 5.61 6.01
N LEU A 149 -3.18 5.54 4.67
CA LEU A 149 -2.12 6.10 3.85
C LEU A 149 -2.19 7.63 3.89
N ARG A 150 -1.17 8.27 4.46
CA ARG A 150 -1.04 9.73 4.57
C ARG A 150 -0.58 10.42 3.28
N TRP A 151 -1.35 10.20 2.20
CA TRP A 151 -1.17 10.87 0.90
C TRP A 151 -1.14 12.40 1.04
N ASP A 152 -2.02 12.95 1.88
CA ASP A 152 -2.11 14.39 2.16
C ASP A 152 -0.78 15.02 2.60
N LEU A 153 0.00 14.34 3.43
CA LEU A 153 1.28 14.85 3.88
C LEU A 153 2.34 14.73 2.80
N PHE A 154 2.34 13.61 2.08
CA PHE A 154 3.30 13.37 1.01
C PHE A 154 3.14 14.40 -0.11
N ILE A 155 1.92 14.57 -0.64
CA ILE A 155 1.69 15.45 -1.79
C ILE A 155 1.91 16.93 -1.45
N LYS A 156 1.68 17.33 -0.19
CA LYS A 156 2.03 18.67 0.31
C LYS A 156 3.50 19.00 0.12
N GLN A 157 4.38 18.02 0.30
CA GLN A 157 5.84 18.17 0.12
C GLN A 157 6.28 17.97 -1.34
N HIS A 158 5.38 17.52 -2.21
CA HIS A 158 5.68 17.17 -3.60
C HIS A 158 4.72 17.88 -4.59
N PRO A 159 4.57 19.22 -4.54
CA PRO A 159 3.59 19.94 -5.35
C PRO A 159 3.83 19.78 -6.86
N ARG A 160 5.07 19.48 -7.30
CA ARG A 160 5.40 19.17 -8.70
C ARG A 160 4.66 17.97 -9.28
N LEU A 161 4.07 17.13 -8.44
CA LEU A 161 3.28 15.98 -8.86
C LEU A 161 1.82 16.34 -9.12
N LEU A 162 1.36 17.53 -8.71
CA LEU A 162 0.02 18.04 -8.96
C LEU A 162 -0.06 18.64 -10.38
N ALA A 163 -1.23 18.49 -11.00
CA ALA A 163 -1.60 19.20 -12.21
C ALA A 163 -1.99 20.66 -11.89
N GLY A 164 -2.31 21.45 -12.92
CA GLY A 164 -2.57 22.88 -12.78
C GLY A 164 -3.73 23.27 -11.85
N ASP A 165 -4.65 22.35 -11.58
CA ASP A 165 -5.77 22.58 -10.65
C ASP A 165 -5.42 22.32 -9.17
N GLY A 166 -4.19 21.87 -8.88
CA GLY A 166 -3.72 21.58 -7.53
C GLY A 166 -4.38 20.38 -6.85
N ILE A 167 -5.22 19.61 -7.56
CA ILE A 167 -5.95 18.44 -7.04
C ILE A 167 -5.58 17.19 -7.82
N HIS A 168 -5.73 17.22 -9.15
CA HIS A 168 -5.36 16.11 -10.02
C HIS A 168 -3.85 16.00 -10.12
N LEU A 169 -3.38 14.86 -10.62
CA LEU A 169 -1.97 14.54 -10.65
C LEU A 169 -1.44 14.61 -12.09
N THR A 170 -0.17 14.94 -12.19
CA THR A 170 0.62 14.67 -13.40
C THR A 170 0.69 13.15 -13.64
N PRO A 171 1.08 12.70 -14.85
CA PRO A 171 1.34 11.29 -15.10
C PRO A 171 2.32 10.68 -14.08
N ALA A 172 3.40 11.40 -13.74
CA ALA A 172 4.35 10.99 -12.71
C ALA A 172 3.70 10.90 -11.32
N GLY A 173 2.84 11.85 -10.96
CA GLY A 173 2.10 11.85 -9.70
C GLY A 173 1.18 10.65 -9.56
N TYR A 174 0.46 10.27 -10.62
CA TYR A 174 -0.36 9.06 -10.61
C TYR A 174 0.46 7.78 -10.42
N GLN A 175 1.64 7.71 -11.04
CA GLN A 175 2.58 6.59 -10.84
C GLN A 175 3.06 6.52 -9.38
N VAL A 176 3.40 7.65 -8.77
CA VAL A 176 3.81 7.72 -7.36
C VAL A 176 2.66 7.32 -6.44
N ARG A 177 1.46 7.87 -6.63
CA ARG A 177 0.28 7.53 -5.80
C ARG A 177 -0.04 6.05 -5.86
N GLY A 178 0.00 5.44 -7.05
CA GLY A 178 -0.23 4.00 -7.21
C GLY A 178 0.81 3.14 -6.47
N ARG A 179 2.10 3.52 -6.52
CA ARG A 179 3.16 2.86 -5.74
C ARG A 179 2.93 2.98 -4.24
N MET A 180 2.65 4.19 -3.74
CA MET A 180 2.39 4.40 -2.31
C MET A 180 1.19 3.60 -1.80
N ILE A 181 0.13 3.47 -2.60
CA ILE A 181 -1.01 2.59 -2.26
C ILE A 181 -0.55 1.14 -2.20
N ALA A 182 0.27 0.67 -3.15
CA ALA A 182 0.80 -0.68 -3.12
C ALA A 182 1.65 -0.97 -1.88
N ASP A 183 2.55 -0.06 -1.53
CA ASP A 183 3.41 -0.20 -0.36
C ASP A 183 2.61 -0.18 0.94
N ALA A 184 1.59 0.69 1.04
CA ALA A 184 0.70 0.73 2.20
C ALA A 184 -0.17 -0.53 2.31
N VAL A 185 -0.60 -1.13 1.19
CA VAL A 185 -1.30 -2.42 1.21
C VAL A 185 -0.39 -3.53 1.76
N ARG A 186 0.88 -3.57 1.33
CA ARG A 186 1.84 -4.57 1.85
C ARG A 186 2.11 -4.39 3.33
N ALA A 187 2.32 -3.15 3.78
CA ALA A 187 2.51 -2.84 5.19
C ALA A 187 1.31 -3.28 6.04
N LEU A 188 0.08 -2.93 5.61
CA LEU A 188 -1.17 -3.33 6.26
C LEU A 188 -1.30 -4.86 6.41
N LEU A 189 -0.74 -5.64 5.49
CA LEU A 189 -0.79 -7.10 5.52
C LEU A 189 0.35 -7.73 6.30
N ALA A 190 1.50 -7.07 6.43
CA ALA A 190 2.63 -7.56 7.20
C ALA A 190 2.42 -7.44 8.72
N GLU A 191 1.54 -6.55 9.16
CA GLU A 191 1.16 -6.36 10.56
C GLU A 191 0.15 -7.41 11.08
N ARG A 192 -0.11 -8.48 10.30
CA ARG A 192 -1.21 -9.44 10.51
C ARG A 192 -0.77 -10.88 10.29
#